data_AF-A0A8T3PU58-F1
#
_entry.id   AF-A0A8T3PU58-F1
#
_cell.length_a   1.000
_cell.length_b   1.000
_cell.length_c   1.000
_cell.angle_alpha   90.00
_cell.angle_beta   90.00
_cell.angle_gamma   90.00
#
_symmetry.space_group_name_H-M   'P 1'
#
loop_
_entity.id
_entity.type
_entity.pdbx_description
1 polymer ?
#
loop_
_entity_poly.entity_id
_entity_poly.type
_entity_poly.pdbx_seq_one_letter_code
_entity_poly.pdbx_strand_id
1 'polypeptide(L)' 'LCADGTISGGMLPKVQAALDAVQAGVHSAHIIDGRVEHAVLLEIFTDQGVGTRIRERRGKTDREHAAAS' A
#
# COMPACT_ATOMS: atom_id res chain seq x y z
N LEU A 1 -8.99 -0.20 12.13
CA LEU A 1 -8.97 0.78 11.02
C LEU A 1 -10.36 1.11 10.49
N CYS A 2 -11.30 0.16 10.43
CA CYS A 2 -12.60 0.35 9.76
C CYS A 2 -13.77 0.75 10.68
N ALA A 3 -13.51 1.13 11.94
CA ALA A 3 -14.57 1.28 12.96
C ALA A 3 -15.31 2.62 12.92
N ASP A 4 -14.72 3.65 12.31
CA ASP A 4 -15.28 5.01 12.24
C ASP A 4 -16.06 5.27 10.94
N GLY A 5 -16.16 4.29 10.05
CA GLY A 5 -16.88 4.39 8.78
C GLY A 5 -16.12 5.10 7.65
N THR A 6 -14.87 5.54 7.88
CA THR A 6 -14.04 6.22 6.86
C THR A 6 -13.81 5.34 5.63
N ILE A 7 -13.64 4.03 5.84
CA ILE A 7 -13.55 3.02 4.77
C ILE A 7 -14.89 2.28 4.72
N SER A 8 -15.61 2.42 3.61
CA SER A 8 -16.96 1.87 3.47
C SER A 8 -17.26 1.36 2.05
N GLY A 9 -18.39 0.66 1.89
CA GLY A 9 -18.87 0.13 0.62
C GLY A 9 -17.85 -0.80 -0.06
N GLY A 10 -17.71 -0.66 -1.38
CA GLY A 10 -16.78 -1.47 -2.18
C GLY A 10 -15.30 -1.26 -1.87
N MET A 11 -14.93 -0.28 -1.04
CA MET A 11 -13.56 -0.08 -0.60
C MET A 11 -13.14 -1.08 0.50
N LEU A 12 -14.09 -1.56 1.31
CA LEU A 12 -13.81 -2.58 2.34
C LEU A 12 -13.16 -3.85 1.77
N PRO A 13 -13.72 -4.52 0.75
CA PRO A 13 -13.08 -5.71 0.19
C PRO A 13 -11.75 -5.41 -0.51
N LYS A 14 -11.53 -4.19 -1.02
CA LYS A 14 -10.25 -3.79 -1.63
C LYS A 14 -9.15 -3.64 -0.59
N VAL A 15 -9.47 -2.97 0.52
CA VAL A 15 -8.54 -2.81 1.64
C VAL A 15 -8.25 -4.16 2.28
N GLN A 16 -9.26 -5.02 2.47
CA GLN A 16 -9.04 -6.37 3.01
C GLN A 16 -8.09 -7.19 2.12
N ALA A 17 -8.34 -7.25 0.81
CA ALA A 17 -7.46 -7.98 -0.11
C ALA A 17 -6.02 -7.44 -0.11
N ALA A 18 -5.85 -6.11 -0.02
CA ALA A 18 -4.53 -5.49 0.05
C ALA A 18 -3.81 -5.82 1.36
N LEU A 19 -4.53 -5.86 2.48
CA LEU A 19 -3.98 -6.28 3.77
C LEU A 19 -3.58 -7.76 3.74
N ASP A 20 -4.45 -8.64 3.23
CA ASP A 20 -4.19 -10.08 3.12
C ASP A 20 -2.93 -10.35 2.29
N ALA A 21 -2.77 -9.65 1.16
CA ALA A 21 -1.59 -9.77 0.31
C ALA A 21 -0.30 -9.33 1.02
N VAL A 22 -0.34 -8.19 1.73
CA VAL A 22 0.82 -7.69 2.48
C VAL A 22 1.19 -8.63 3.62
N GLN A 23 0.20 -9.15 4.35
CA GLN A 23 0.39 -10.15 5.41
C GLN A 23 0.93 -11.49 4.88
N ALA A 24 0.59 -11.85 3.64
CA ALA A 24 1.12 -13.02 2.95
C ALA A 24 2.55 -12.82 2.40
N GLY A 25 3.19 -11.66 2.66
CA GLY A 25 4.59 -11.40 2.31
C GLY A 25 4.81 -10.52 1.08
N VAL A 26 3.75 -9.96 0.47
CA VAL A 26 3.92 -8.94 -0.57
C VAL A 26 4.50 -7.67 0.06
N HIS A 27 5.58 -7.14 -0.51
CA HIS A 27 6.29 -5.97 0.04
C HIS A 27 5.39 -4.73 0.23
N SER A 28 4.49 -4.46 -0.74
CA SER A 28 3.47 -3.43 -0.61
C SER A 28 2.34 -3.63 -1.61
N ALA A 29 1.12 -3.23 -1.25
CA ALA A 29 -0.05 -3.18 -2.11
C ALA A 29 -0.45 -1.72 -2.38
N HIS A 30 -0.95 -1.42 -3.57
CA HIS A 30 -1.30 -0.07 -4.01
C HIS A 30 -2.73 -0.04 -4.54
N ILE A 31 -3.55 0.87 -4.01
CA ILE A 31 -4.92 1.15 -4.47
C ILE A 31 -4.87 2.49 -5.20
N ILE A 32 -4.96 2.49 -6.53
CA ILE A 32 -4.78 3.67 -7.39
C ILE A 32 -6.08 4.11 -8.09
N ASP A 33 -6.17 5.39 -8.45
CA ASP A 33 -7.26 5.89 -9.30
C ASP A 33 -7.02 5.56 -10.77
N GLY A 34 -7.69 4.50 -11.25
CA GLY A 34 -7.60 4.06 -12.64
C GLY A 34 -8.18 5.01 -13.70
N ARG A 35 -8.81 6.12 -13.30
CA ARG A 35 -9.29 7.16 -14.23
C ARG A 35 -8.19 8.11 -14.67
N VAL A 36 -7.08 8.15 -13.94
CA VAL A 36 -5.90 8.94 -14.30
C VAL A 36 -5.13 8.23 -15.40
N GLU A 37 -4.82 8.96 -16.47
CA GLU A 37 -4.01 8.42 -17.57
C GLU A 37 -2.63 8.01 -17.05
N HIS A 38 -2.16 6.84 -17.48
CA HIS A 38 -0.88 6.28 -17.03
C HIS A 38 -0.77 6.08 -15.50
N ALA A 39 -1.88 5.92 -14.77
CA ALA A 39 -1.90 5.76 -13.31
C ALA A 39 -0.86 4.77 -12.76
N VAL A 40 -0.67 3.63 -13.42
CA VAL A 40 0.33 2.61 -13.03
C VAL A 40 1.75 3.14 -13.14
N LEU A 41 2.09 3.84 -14.24
CA LEU A 41 3.42 4.40 -14.44
C LEU A 41 3.68 5.53 -13.44
N LEU A 42 2.69 6.39 -13.21
CA LEU A 42 2.78 7.47 -12.23
C LEU A 42 3.04 6.92 -10.82
N GLU A 43 2.31 5.87 -10.41
CA GLU A 43 2.48 5.27 -9.09
C GLU A 43 3.87 4.62 -8.90
N ILE A 44 4.47 4.09 -9.96
CA ILE A 44 5.78 3.42 -9.91
C ILE A 44 6.93 4.42 -9.99
N PHE A 45 6.82 5.42 -10.86
CA PHE A 45 7.93 6.29 -11.25
C PHE A 45 7.87 7.70 -10.66
N THR A 46 6.90 8.00 -9.79
CA THR A 46 6.78 9.31 -9.13
C THR A 46 6.57 9.18 -7.64
N ASP A 47 7.10 10.15 -6.88
CA ASP A 47 6.95 10.20 -5.41
C ASP A 47 5.61 10.77 -4.95
N GLN A 48 4.86 11.44 -5.85
CA GLN A 48 3.53 11.94 -5.50
C GLN A 48 2.52 10.79 -5.36
N GLY A 49 2.62 9.78 -6.22
CA GLY A 49 1.62 8.71 -6.31
C GLY A 49 0.25 9.23 -6.73
N VAL A 50 -0.60 8.34 -7.23
CA VAL A 50 -2.00 8.65 -7.59
C VAL A 50 -3.00 7.85 -6.74
N GLY A 51 -2.54 7.31 -5.62
CA GLY A 51 -3.30 6.38 -4.80
C GLY A 51 -2.83 6.23 -3.37
N THR A 52 -3.28 5.14 -2.75
CA THR A 52 -2.93 4.75 -1.38
C THR A 52 -2.01 3.54 -1.40
N ARG A 53 -0.87 3.64 -0.72
CA ARG A 53 0.09 2.55 -0.53
C ARG A 53 -0.06 1.92 0.85
N ILE A 54 -0.28 0.61 0.88
CA ILE A 54 -0.36 -0.24 2.08
C ILE A 54 0.91 -1.09 2.14
N ARG A 55 1.60 -1.08 3.28
CA ARG A 55 2.84 -1.84 3.51
C ARG A 55 3.02 -2.13 4.99
N GLU A 56 3.72 -3.21 5.30
CA GLU A 56 4.16 -3.49 6.66
C GLU A 56 5.01 -2.33 7.21
N ARG A 57 4.80 -2.01 8.49
CA ARG A 57 5.61 -0.99 9.15
C ARG A 57 6.95 -1.63 9.51
N ARG A 58 8.00 -1.34 8.74
CA ARG A 58 9.37 -1.76 9.10
C ARG A 58 9.70 -1.30 10.52
N GLY A 59 10.10 -2.25 11.36
CA GLY A 59 10.53 -2.01 12.73
C GLY A 59 11.91 -1.36 12.76
N LYS A 60 12.28 -0.77 13.91
CA LYS A 60 13.60 -0.13 14.13
C LYS A 60 14.77 -1.12 13.94
N THR A 61 14.52 -2.42 14.04
CA THR A 61 15.47 -3.55 13.91
C THR A 61 15.92 -3.86 12.48
N ASP A 62 15.22 -3.43 11.44
CA ASP A 62 15.61 -3.76 10.05
C ASP A 62 16.72 -2.83 9.51
N ARG A 63 16.91 -1.66 10.12
CA ARG A 63 17.95 -0.70 9.71
C ARG A 63 19.36 -1.15 10.08
N GLU A 64 19.51 -2.05 11.07
CA GLU A 64 20.83 -2.58 11.45
C GLU A 64 21.32 -3.65 10.45
N HIS A 65 20.44 -4.42 9.82
CA HIS A 65 20.84 -5.39 8.79
C HIS A 65 21.12 -4.72 7.43
N ALA A 66 20.40 -3.66 7.07
CA ALA A 66 20.62 -2.95 5.81
C ALA A 66 21.92 -2.11 5.77
N ALA A 67 22.51 -1.79 6.93
CA ALA A 67 23.80 -1.10 7.03
C ALA A 67 25.00 -2.05 7.06
N ALA A 68 24.77 -3.37 7.06
CA ALA A 68 25.79 -4.41 7.14
C ALA A 68 25.94 -5.19 5.81
N SER A 69 25.48 -4.65 4.68
CA SER A 69 25.67 -5.20 3.33
C SER A 69 26.30 -4.17 2.42
#